data_AF-L7JXS7-F1
#
_entry.id   AF-L7JXS7-F1
#
_cell.length_a   1.000
_cell.length_b   1.000
_cell.length_c   1.000
_cell.angle_alpha   90.00
_cell.angle_beta   90.00
_cell.angle_gamma   90.00
#
_symmetry.space_group_name_H-M   'P 1'
#
loop_
_entity.id
_entity.type
_entity.pdbx_description
1 polymer ?
#
loop_
_entity_poly.entity_id
_entity_poly.type
_entity_poly.pdbx_seq_one_letter_code
_entity_poly.pdbx_strand_id
1 'polypeptide(L)'
;MKYDDYEKLVNTLAKTDKISQNLNQIYKKMENNAQNTPTTVLQTFERYSTPKKNLDYAIKFHNDYIKYCESVDESVVVVVDYKKTKETNIAKDLEAIKAYETIKKCNNNVKIYRNIGIVKAKIETSENALTGIYSCVKKRFFSLVKENLFIEVDGLNKISTFLTVYGEKSEIAEKYMQIYIKEFNFRDALENIDTFVKRVTESNKLFSDIRQMNVFLFDTATYEFLNKAMIDYFREDMKTNIMRLMDLIERRRNLHDIFVVIALYDVAKANDIDLLGCMDSLIHHIISYIGDINQIDKKYEVENFVVFTTKVVQSFNPQVMQDYIEKYGANLKVKEQNELVDKLLLTLYMKIKHLSVNESALNRNVYLLNNINYIMKTKNSIGDKMLFDDVQTFKKNIINDLKSESARYNDNCTLFINNTIGFFSRTKVPSETRNYILENVKKIVKDLTKRTTYDGDVEEVVRKLDELELS
;
A
#
# COMPACT_ATOMS: atom_id res chain seq x y z
N MET A 1 36.09 -87.71 51.58
CA MET A 1 37.08 -86.64 51.83
C MET A 1 38.29 -87.29 52.46
N LYS A 2 39.48 -87.16 51.87
CA LYS A 2 40.72 -87.74 52.41
C LYS A 2 41.17 -86.91 53.61
N TYR A 3 41.88 -87.51 54.56
CA TYR A 3 42.26 -86.90 55.84
C TYR A 3 42.88 -85.49 55.68
N ASP A 4 43.67 -85.28 54.62
CA ASP A 4 44.28 -83.99 54.25
C ASP A 4 43.27 -82.88 53.91
N ASP A 5 42.10 -83.20 53.33
CA ASP A 5 41.07 -82.22 52.99
C ASP A 5 40.32 -81.74 54.24
N TYR A 6 40.18 -82.60 55.24
CA TYR A 6 39.55 -82.27 56.53
C TYR A 6 40.48 -81.40 57.37
N GLU A 7 41.77 -81.69 57.39
CA GLU A 7 42.77 -80.89 58.10
C GLU A 7 42.95 -79.48 57.47
N LYS A 8 42.87 -79.38 56.14
CA LYS A 8 42.82 -78.08 55.44
C LYS A 8 41.57 -77.27 55.80
N LEU A 9 40.40 -77.92 55.89
CA LEU A 9 39.16 -77.25 56.26
C LEU A 9 39.20 -76.73 57.71
N VAL A 10 39.69 -77.54 58.66
CA VAL A 10 39.85 -77.15 60.07
C VAL A 10 40.85 -75.99 60.21
N ASN A 11 41.99 -76.05 59.52
CA ASN A 11 42.96 -74.96 59.52
C ASN A 11 42.41 -73.67 58.89
N THR A 12 41.56 -73.78 57.87
CA THR A 12 40.90 -72.63 57.25
C THR A 12 39.86 -72.03 58.21
N LEU A 13 39.03 -72.86 58.84
CA LEU A 13 38.06 -72.42 59.85
C LEU A 13 38.73 -71.75 61.05
N ALA A 14 39.84 -72.30 61.54
CA ALA A 14 40.62 -71.69 62.62
C ALA A 14 41.19 -70.31 62.24
N LYS A 15 41.65 -70.14 60.99
CA LYS A 15 42.09 -68.83 60.47
C LYS A 15 40.92 -67.86 60.36
N THR A 16 39.78 -68.30 59.85
CA THR A 16 38.57 -67.48 59.72
C THR A 16 38.03 -67.05 61.08
N ASP A 17 38.05 -67.92 62.09
CA ASP A 17 37.65 -67.58 63.46
C ASP A 17 38.61 -66.54 64.07
N LYS A 18 39.92 -66.68 63.84
CA LYS A 18 40.91 -65.68 64.26
C LYS A 18 40.69 -64.31 63.61
N ILE A 19 40.33 -64.29 62.31
CA ILE A 19 39.97 -63.07 61.59
C ILE A 19 38.67 -62.47 62.18
N SER A 20 37.67 -63.29 62.47
CA SER A 20 36.40 -62.87 63.06
C SER A 20 36.59 -62.26 64.45
N GLN A 21 37.42 -62.88 65.29
CA GLN A 21 37.77 -62.36 66.62
C GLN A 21 38.52 -61.02 66.52
N ASN A 22 39.45 -60.87 65.57
CA ASN A 22 40.15 -59.61 65.32
C ASN A 22 39.19 -58.51 64.84
N LEU A 23 38.27 -58.84 63.93
CA LEU A 23 37.24 -57.90 63.47
C LEU A 23 36.34 -57.47 64.62
N ASN A 24 35.93 -58.39 65.50
CA ASN A 24 35.14 -58.06 66.68
C ASN A 24 35.90 -57.15 67.66
N GLN A 25 37.21 -57.37 67.85
CA GLN A 25 38.04 -56.49 68.67
C GLN A 25 38.22 -55.09 68.05
N ILE A 26 38.40 -55.01 66.72
CA ILE A 26 38.47 -53.74 65.99
C ILE A 26 37.14 -53.00 66.09
N TYR A 27 36.01 -53.70 65.91
CA TYR A 27 34.68 -53.12 66.00
C TYR A 27 34.40 -52.60 67.41
N LYS A 28 34.69 -53.39 68.45
CA LYS A 28 34.58 -52.94 69.85
C LYS A 28 35.50 -51.76 70.15
N LYS A 29 36.71 -51.70 69.56
CA LYS A 29 37.60 -50.53 69.68
C LYS A 29 37.02 -49.31 68.97
N MET A 30 36.46 -49.45 67.78
CA MET A 30 35.83 -48.35 67.05
C MET A 30 34.58 -47.85 67.77
N GLU A 31 33.76 -48.75 68.30
CA GLU A 31 32.56 -48.44 69.08
C GLU A 31 32.92 -47.73 70.39
N ASN A 32 33.91 -48.24 71.14
CA ASN A 32 34.44 -47.54 72.32
C ASN A 32 35.04 -46.18 71.96
N ASN A 33 35.77 -46.07 70.86
CA ASN A 33 36.31 -44.78 70.43
C ASN A 33 35.21 -43.80 70.02
N ALA A 34 34.14 -44.26 69.36
CA ALA A 34 33.00 -43.44 68.98
C ALA A 34 32.19 -42.99 70.21
N GLN A 35 31.94 -43.87 71.17
CA GLN A 35 31.22 -43.57 72.41
C GLN A 35 32.02 -42.70 73.39
N ASN A 36 33.35 -42.87 73.42
CA ASN A 36 34.24 -42.11 74.31
C ASN A 36 34.88 -40.89 73.64
N THR A 37 34.61 -40.61 72.35
CA THR A 37 34.96 -39.32 71.75
C THR A 37 34.01 -38.29 72.36
N PRO A 38 34.49 -37.41 73.27
CA PRO A 38 33.58 -36.56 73.99
C PRO A 38 32.98 -35.54 73.01
N THR A 39 31.68 -35.34 73.08
CA THR A 39 30.92 -34.42 72.22
C THR A 39 31.49 -33.00 72.25
N THR A 40 32.27 -32.66 73.29
CA THR A 40 33.08 -31.44 73.39
C THR A 40 34.12 -31.29 72.28
N VAL A 41 34.72 -32.35 71.74
CA VAL A 41 35.65 -32.27 70.60
C VAL A 41 34.90 -31.88 69.32
N LEU A 42 33.72 -32.48 69.07
CA LEU A 42 32.84 -32.10 67.96
C LEU A 42 32.32 -30.66 68.11
N GLN A 43 31.92 -30.25 69.32
CA GLN A 43 31.54 -28.86 69.63
C GLN A 43 32.73 -27.89 69.45
N THR A 44 33.95 -28.33 69.73
CA THR A 44 35.17 -27.54 69.50
C THR A 44 35.41 -27.38 68.00
N PHE A 45 35.21 -28.43 67.19
CA PHE A 45 35.22 -28.32 65.73
C PHE A 45 34.07 -27.48 65.17
N GLU A 46 32.86 -27.52 65.74
CA GLU A 46 31.75 -26.62 65.38
C GLU A 46 32.10 -25.15 65.59
N ARG A 47 32.84 -24.84 66.67
CA ARG A 47 33.38 -23.50 66.94
C ARG A 47 34.40 -23.04 65.92
N TYR A 48 35.10 -23.93 65.20
CA TYR A 48 36.00 -23.56 64.09
C TYR A 48 35.32 -23.65 62.70
N SER A 49 34.33 -24.54 62.56
CA SER A 49 33.49 -24.71 61.37
C SER A 49 32.61 -23.49 61.12
N THR A 50 32.01 -22.91 62.16
CA THR A 50 31.10 -21.76 62.02
C THR A 50 31.82 -20.49 61.56
N PRO A 51 32.95 -20.07 62.16
CA PRO A 51 33.76 -18.97 61.65
C PRO A 51 34.29 -19.23 60.24
N LYS A 52 34.74 -20.45 59.94
CA LYS A 52 35.20 -20.81 58.58
C LYS A 52 34.08 -20.69 57.55
N LYS A 53 32.89 -21.23 57.82
CA LYS A 53 31.70 -21.06 56.95
C LYS A 53 31.33 -19.59 56.77
N ASN A 54 31.41 -18.78 57.84
CA ASN A 54 31.15 -17.34 57.76
C ASN A 54 32.24 -16.62 56.93
N LEU A 55 33.50 -17.05 57.02
CA LEU A 55 34.61 -16.53 56.23
C LEU A 55 34.47 -16.90 54.75
N ASP A 56 34.13 -18.17 54.45
CA ASP A 56 33.88 -18.65 53.10
C ASP A 56 32.69 -17.90 52.47
N TYR A 57 31.64 -17.62 53.26
CA TYR A 57 30.51 -16.80 52.84
C TYR A 57 30.90 -15.35 52.58
N ALA A 58 31.73 -14.73 53.44
CA ALA A 58 32.23 -13.38 53.26
C ALA A 58 33.16 -13.23 52.05
N ILE A 59 34.06 -14.21 51.84
CA ILE A 59 34.94 -14.29 50.66
C ILE A 59 34.10 -14.40 49.39
N LYS A 60 33.11 -15.30 49.39
CA LYS A 60 32.19 -15.47 48.26
C LYS A 60 31.42 -14.18 47.97
N PHE A 61 30.87 -13.53 49.00
CA PHE A 61 30.21 -12.24 48.86
C PHE A 61 31.14 -11.17 48.26
N HIS A 62 32.37 -11.01 48.76
CA HIS A 62 33.32 -10.03 48.21
C HIS A 62 33.69 -10.35 46.76
N ASN A 63 33.93 -11.61 46.42
CA ASN A 63 34.21 -12.01 45.04
C ASN A 63 33.03 -11.73 44.10
N ASP A 64 31.80 -12.04 44.52
CA ASP A 64 30.59 -11.76 43.76
C ASP A 64 30.37 -10.25 43.59
N TYR A 65 30.63 -9.47 44.65
CA TYR A 65 30.46 -8.02 44.66
C TYR A 65 31.53 -7.27 43.84
N ILE A 66 32.80 -7.69 43.88
CA ILE A 66 33.88 -7.12 43.07
C ILE A 66 33.58 -7.33 41.58
N LYS A 67 33.27 -8.58 41.19
CA LYS A 67 32.90 -8.90 39.80
C LYS A 67 31.68 -8.10 39.32
N TYR A 68 30.71 -7.93 40.21
CA TYR A 68 29.54 -7.09 39.95
C TYR A 68 29.94 -5.63 39.68
N CYS A 69 30.79 -5.04 40.52
CA CYS A 69 31.23 -3.66 40.35
C CYS A 69 32.01 -3.47 39.04
N GLU A 70 32.97 -4.34 38.73
CA GLU A 70 33.76 -4.28 37.49
C GLU A 70 32.85 -4.32 36.25
N SER A 71 31.95 -5.31 36.17
CA SER A 71 31.07 -5.48 35.01
C SER A 71 30.03 -4.36 34.86
N VAL A 72 29.51 -3.84 35.97
CA VAL A 72 28.52 -2.75 35.96
C VAL A 72 29.18 -1.42 35.65
N ASP A 73 30.36 -1.14 36.21
CA ASP A 73 31.03 0.14 36.00
C ASP A 73 31.48 0.29 34.54
N GLU A 74 32.01 -0.76 33.91
CA GLU A 74 32.30 -0.78 32.46
C GLU A 74 31.03 -0.50 31.63
N SER A 75 29.92 -1.17 31.98
CA SER A 75 28.65 -1.00 31.26
C SER A 75 28.05 0.40 31.47
N VAL A 76 28.23 1.00 32.66
CA VAL A 76 27.73 2.35 32.98
C VAL A 76 28.47 3.42 32.16
N VAL A 77 29.77 3.25 31.86
CA VAL A 77 30.51 4.15 30.97
C VAL A 77 29.86 4.22 29.59
N VAL A 78 29.54 3.06 29.00
CA VAL A 78 28.83 2.98 27.71
C VAL A 78 27.50 3.74 27.75
N VAL A 79 26.76 3.63 28.86
CA VAL A 79 25.47 4.31 29.03
C VAL A 79 25.62 5.83 29.13
N VAL A 80 26.64 6.30 29.84
CA VAL A 80 26.92 7.74 29.99
C VAL A 80 27.25 8.35 28.63
N ASP A 81 28.06 7.67 27.81
CA ASP A 81 28.43 8.16 26.48
C ASP A 81 27.29 8.03 25.46
N TYR A 82 26.48 6.98 25.60
CA TYR A 82 25.26 6.81 24.83
C TYR A 82 24.27 7.98 25.04
N LYS A 83 24.08 8.43 26.29
CA LYS A 83 23.19 9.56 26.63
C LYS A 83 23.66 10.90 26.04
N LYS A 84 24.96 11.09 25.81
CA LYS A 84 25.51 12.32 25.19
C LYS A 84 25.31 12.35 23.69
N THR A 85 25.12 11.19 23.06
CA THR A 85 24.94 11.10 21.61
C THR A 85 23.54 11.62 21.24
N LYS A 86 23.48 12.63 20.37
CA LYS A 86 22.20 13.15 19.85
C LYS A 86 21.74 12.46 18.56
N GLU A 87 22.67 11.88 17.82
CA GLU A 87 22.40 11.23 16.54
C GLU A 87 21.84 9.82 16.71
N THR A 88 20.90 9.47 15.83
CA THR A 88 20.32 8.14 15.71
C THR A 88 21.36 7.21 15.08
N ASN A 89 21.83 6.20 15.81
CA ASN A 89 22.86 5.26 15.32
C ASN A 89 22.58 3.86 15.88
N ILE A 90 22.20 2.94 15.00
CA ILE A 90 21.82 1.56 15.36
C ILE A 90 22.97 0.82 16.02
N ALA A 91 24.22 0.98 15.57
CA ALA A 91 25.36 0.30 16.17
C ALA A 91 25.53 0.71 17.65
N LYS A 92 25.39 2.00 17.95
CA LYS A 92 25.40 2.52 19.33
C LYS A 92 24.20 2.05 20.15
N ASP A 93 23.03 1.95 19.54
CA ASP A 93 21.83 1.40 20.20
C ASP A 93 22.04 -0.08 20.55
N LEU A 94 22.67 -0.88 19.68
CA LEU A 94 23.01 -2.29 19.93
C LEU A 94 24.08 -2.45 21.02
N GLU A 95 25.07 -1.56 21.09
CA GLU A 95 26.05 -1.52 22.18
C GLU A 95 25.38 -1.22 23.52
N ALA A 96 24.47 -0.23 23.55
CA ALA A 96 23.71 0.11 24.75
C ALA A 96 22.79 -1.03 25.19
N ILE A 97 22.21 -1.79 24.25
CA ILE A 97 21.43 -3.00 24.55
C ILE A 97 22.31 -4.07 25.22
N LYS A 98 23.51 -4.34 24.70
CA LYS A 98 24.44 -5.31 25.32
C LYS A 98 24.84 -4.89 26.74
N ALA A 99 25.08 -3.60 26.96
CA ALA A 99 25.36 -3.05 28.29
C ALA A 99 24.14 -3.22 29.22
N TYR A 100 22.92 -2.98 28.73
CA TYR A 100 21.68 -3.21 29.48
C TYR A 100 21.57 -4.67 29.93
N GLU A 101 21.75 -5.63 29.02
CA GLU A 101 21.64 -7.06 29.33
C GLU A 101 22.68 -7.52 30.34
N THR A 102 23.91 -7.01 30.23
CA THR A 102 24.99 -7.25 31.18
C THR A 102 24.64 -6.76 32.57
N ILE A 103 24.22 -5.50 32.71
CA ILE A 103 23.81 -4.92 33.99
C ILE A 103 22.65 -5.72 34.60
N LYS A 104 21.64 -6.07 33.79
CA LYS A 104 20.47 -6.82 34.27
C LYS A 104 20.83 -8.22 34.78
N LYS A 105 21.72 -8.92 34.08
CA LYS A 105 22.24 -10.22 34.51
C LYS A 105 23.03 -10.10 35.81
N CYS A 106 23.90 -9.08 35.91
CA CYS A 106 24.69 -8.80 37.11
C CYS A 106 23.79 -8.47 38.31
N ASN A 107 22.77 -7.64 38.14
CA ASN A 107 21.79 -7.31 39.19
C ASN A 107 21.09 -8.58 39.72
N ASN A 108 20.71 -9.50 38.84
CA ASN A 108 20.09 -10.76 39.25
C ASN A 108 21.03 -11.64 40.08
N ASN A 109 22.33 -11.66 39.77
CA ASN A 109 23.32 -12.47 40.50
C ASN A 109 23.52 -11.98 41.93
N VAL A 110 23.51 -10.66 42.16
CA VAL A 110 23.71 -10.08 43.51
C VAL A 110 22.41 -9.84 44.27
N LYS A 111 21.26 -10.19 43.69
CA LYS A 111 19.93 -9.96 44.28
C LYS A 111 19.76 -10.63 45.64
N ILE A 112 20.44 -11.76 45.89
CA ILE A 112 20.45 -12.46 47.18
C ILE A 112 21.07 -11.61 48.31
N TYR A 113 21.92 -10.64 47.96
CA TYR A 113 22.60 -9.75 48.89
C TYR A 113 21.91 -8.38 49.05
N ARG A 114 20.67 -8.21 48.55
CA ARG A 114 19.96 -6.90 48.52
C ARG A 114 19.78 -6.23 49.88
N ASN A 115 19.87 -6.98 50.98
CA ASN A 115 19.71 -6.45 52.33
C ASN A 115 21.00 -5.76 52.84
N ILE A 116 22.12 -5.95 52.15
CA ILE A 116 23.39 -5.26 52.44
C ILE A 116 23.31 -3.86 51.83
N GLY A 117 23.43 -2.82 52.66
CA GLY A 117 23.17 -1.42 52.24
C GLY A 117 23.97 -0.96 51.02
N ILE A 118 25.25 -1.36 50.92
CA ILE A 118 26.12 -1.02 49.78
C ILE A 118 25.62 -1.68 48.48
N VAL A 119 25.21 -2.96 48.54
CA VAL A 119 24.66 -3.68 47.39
C VAL A 119 23.33 -3.07 46.96
N LYS A 120 22.46 -2.74 47.94
CA LYS A 120 21.17 -2.11 47.69
C LYS A 120 21.32 -0.81 46.90
N ALA A 121 22.18 0.11 47.37
CA ALA A 121 22.40 1.40 46.71
C ALA A 121 22.95 1.25 45.28
N LYS A 122 23.82 0.26 45.05
CA LYS A 122 24.40 0.01 43.73
C LYS A 122 23.40 -0.65 42.77
N ILE A 123 22.50 -1.52 43.25
CA ILE A 123 21.37 -2.04 42.47
C ILE A 123 20.41 -0.91 42.08
N GLU A 124 20.04 -0.03 43.01
CA GLU A 124 19.16 1.11 42.73
C GLU A 124 19.77 2.05 41.67
N THR A 125 21.08 2.30 41.76
CA THR A 125 21.80 3.12 40.76
C THR A 125 21.79 2.46 39.38
N SER A 126 22.01 1.15 39.30
CA SER A 126 22.04 0.43 38.04
C SER A 126 20.64 0.28 37.43
N GLU A 127 19.59 0.10 38.23
CA GLU A 127 18.18 0.10 37.79
C GLU A 127 17.75 1.43 37.18
N ASN A 128 18.19 2.55 37.75
CA ASN A 128 17.99 3.88 37.15
C ASN A 128 18.70 4.02 35.80
N ALA A 129 19.90 3.46 35.66
CA ALA A 129 20.62 3.44 34.38
C ALA A 129 19.88 2.59 33.34
N LEU A 130 19.43 1.38 33.70
CA LEU A 130 18.63 0.50 32.85
C LEU A 130 17.37 1.20 32.31
N THR A 131 16.61 1.86 33.19
CA THR A 131 15.38 2.59 32.82
C THR A 131 15.68 3.71 31.81
N GLY A 132 16.79 4.42 32.00
CA GLY A 132 17.26 5.46 31.08
C GLY A 132 17.61 4.92 29.69
N ILE A 133 18.35 3.81 29.62
CA ILE A 133 18.71 3.16 28.34
C ILE A 133 17.44 2.74 27.61
N TYR A 134 16.56 2.01 28.29
CA TYR A 134 15.32 1.49 27.70
C TYR A 134 14.49 2.63 27.10
N SER A 135 14.31 3.72 27.84
CA SER A 135 13.55 4.89 27.38
C SER A 135 14.17 5.57 26.16
N CYS A 136 15.50 5.72 26.13
CA CYS A 136 16.22 6.30 25.00
C CYS A 136 16.15 5.42 23.75
N VAL A 137 16.43 4.13 23.89
CA VAL A 137 16.35 3.14 22.79
C VAL A 137 14.93 3.08 22.23
N LYS A 138 13.92 3.05 23.11
CA LYS A 138 12.49 3.06 22.71
C LYS A 138 12.13 4.29 21.89
N LYS A 139 12.54 5.49 22.33
CA LYS A 139 12.28 6.73 21.60
C LYS A 139 12.93 6.72 20.21
N ARG A 140 14.19 6.29 20.12
CA ARG A 140 14.92 6.20 18.85
C ARG A 140 14.35 5.16 17.91
N PHE A 141 13.98 3.99 18.42
CA PHE A 141 13.33 2.94 17.64
C PHE A 141 12.10 3.46 16.89
N PHE A 142 11.19 4.16 17.57
CA PHE A 142 10.00 4.70 16.91
C PHE A 142 10.32 5.84 15.94
N SER A 143 11.38 6.63 16.17
CA SER A 143 11.89 7.59 15.18
C SER A 143 12.38 6.87 13.92
N LEU A 144 13.20 5.83 14.09
CA LEU A 144 13.75 5.04 13.00
C LEU A 144 12.66 4.34 12.19
N VAL A 145 11.68 3.72 12.85
CA VAL A 145 10.53 3.09 12.19
C VAL A 145 9.77 4.12 11.34
N LYS A 146 9.54 5.33 11.89
CA LYS A 146 8.85 6.40 11.16
C LYS A 146 9.66 6.91 9.97
N GLU A 147 10.97 7.05 10.11
CA GLU A 147 11.87 7.52 9.04
C GLU A 147 12.07 6.48 7.93
N ASN A 148 11.94 5.19 8.25
CA ASN A 148 12.25 4.06 7.36
C ASN A 148 11.03 3.15 7.16
N LEU A 149 9.86 3.75 6.93
CA LEU A 149 8.64 2.98 6.66
C LEU A 149 8.85 2.07 5.43
N PHE A 150 8.55 0.78 5.60
CA PHE A 150 8.73 -0.28 4.61
C PHE A 150 10.18 -0.55 4.18
N ILE A 151 11.17 -0.03 4.92
CA ILE A 151 12.59 -0.27 4.65
C ILE A 151 13.16 -1.11 5.79
N GLU A 152 13.62 -2.31 5.46
CA GLU A 152 14.34 -3.17 6.40
C GLU A 152 15.72 -2.57 6.68
N VAL A 153 15.95 -2.15 7.91
CA VAL A 153 17.24 -1.62 8.35
C VAL A 153 17.92 -2.64 9.27
N ASP A 154 19.16 -3.02 8.93
CA ASP A 154 19.91 -4.02 9.71
C ASP A 154 20.01 -3.61 11.19
N GLY A 155 19.77 -4.58 12.07
CA GLY A 155 19.77 -4.39 13.52
C GLY A 155 18.48 -3.81 14.12
N LEU A 156 17.55 -3.28 13.34
CA LEU A 156 16.28 -2.72 13.85
C LEU A 156 15.39 -3.80 14.49
N ASN A 157 15.42 -5.03 13.95
CA ASN A 157 14.76 -6.19 14.52
C ASN A 157 15.30 -6.59 15.91
N LYS A 158 16.62 -6.46 16.13
CA LYS A 158 17.25 -6.70 17.45
C LYS A 158 16.80 -5.66 18.46
N ILE A 159 16.66 -4.40 18.05
CA ILE A 159 16.11 -3.33 18.90
C ILE A 159 14.65 -3.64 19.26
N SER A 160 13.84 -4.03 18.28
CA SER A 160 12.44 -4.43 18.52
C SER A 160 12.33 -5.61 19.50
N THR A 161 13.17 -6.64 19.32
CA THR A 161 13.24 -7.80 20.22
C THR A 161 13.60 -7.36 21.64
N PHE A 162 14.60 -6.49 21.79
CA PHE A 162 14.97 -5.92 23.09
C PHE A 162 13.78 -5.20 23.75
N LEU A 163 13.06 -4.36 23.01
CA LEU A 163 11.94 -3.59 23.55
C LEU A 163 10.76 -4.46 23.99
N THR A 164 10.47 -5.53 23.24
CA THR A 164 9.38 -6.47 23.52
C THR A 164 9.71 -7.49 24.62
N VAL A 165 10.99 -7.83 24.81
CA VAL A 165 11.44 -8.71 25.90
C VAL A 165 11.46 -7.97 27.24
N TYR A 166 11.82 -6.69 27.24
CA TYR A 166 12.08 -5.94 28.49
C TYR A 166 11.03 -4.88 28.85
N GLY A 167 9.99 -4.68 28.04
CA GLY A 167 8.86 -3.83 28.42
C GLY A 167 7.52 -4.41 28.01
N GLU A 168 6.48 -3.58 28.07
CA GLU A 168 5.10 -4.01 27.81
C GLU A 168 4.86 -4.17 26.30
N LYS A 169 4.67 -5.42 25.85
CA LYS A 169 4.42 -5.75 24.44
C LYS A 169 3.23 -4.96 23.86
N SER A 170 2.16 -4.80 24.64
CA SER A 170 0.96 -4.03 24.25
C SER A 170 1.31 -2.57 23.95
N GLU A 171 2.10 -1.90 24.80
CA GLU A 171 2.48 -0.50 24.61
C GLU A 171 3.37 -0.31 23.38
N ILE A 172 4.30 -1.26 23.13
CA ILE A 172 5.17 -1.23 21.94
C ILE A 172 4.34 -1.43 20.67
N ALA A 173 3.45 -2.43 20.67
CA ALA A 173 2.56 -2.71 19.56
C ALA A 173 1.65 -1.50 19.27
N GLU A 174 1.05 -0.89 20.28
CA GLU A 174 0.16 0.27 20.12
C GLU A 174 0.88 1.46 19.47
N LYS A 175 2.05 1.85 20.00
CA LYS A 175 2.84 2.96 19.44
C LYS A 175 3.29 2.68 18.01
N TYR A 176 3.67 1.43 17.73
CA TYR A 176 4.04 1.01 16.38
C TYR A 176 2.85 1.14 15.43
N MET A 177 1.67 0.61 15.80
CA MET A 177 0.45 0.72 15.01
C MET A 177 0.08 2.19 14.74
N GLN A 178 0.17 3.06 15.74
CA GLN A 178 -0.14 4.48 15.60
C GLN A 178 0.71 5.19 14.54
N ILE A 179 1.99 4.82 14.38
CA ILE A 179 2.86 5.39 13.34
C ILE A 179 2.29 5.09 11.95
N TYR A 180 1.98 3.83 11.69
CA TYR A 180 1.44 3.40 10.40
C TYR A 180 0.05 3.96 10.15
N ILE A 181 -0.84 3.92 11.15
CA ILE A 181 -2.19 4.45 11.03
C ILE A 181 -2.15 5.93 10.68
N LYS A 182 -1.27 6.71 11.33
CA LYS A 182 -1.14 8.13 11.04
C LYS A 182 -0.65 8.41 9.62
N GLU A 183 0.28 7.61 9.10
CA GLU A 183 0.85 7.83 7.76
C GLU A 183 -0.07 7.35 6.63
N PHE A 184 -0.72 6.20 6.83
CA PHE A 184 -1.41 5.46 5.76
C PHE A 184 -2.92 5.43 5.88
N ASN A 185 -3.53 6.23 6.77
CA ASN A 185 -4.98 6.34 6.81
C ASN A 185 -5.55 6.84 5.46
N PHE A 186 -6.77 6.43 5.15
CA PHE A 186 -7.50 6.78 3.94
C PHE A 186 -8.30 8.06 4.09
N ARG A 187 -8.53 8.51 5.33
CA ARG A 187 -9.26 9.75 5.63
C ARG A 187 -8.53 10.98 5.11
N ASP A 188 -7.23 11.11 5.41
CA ASP A 188 -6.43 12.26 5.02
C ASP A 188 -6.21 12.27 3.50
N ALA A 189 -6.11 11.08 2.89
CA ALA A 189 -6.01 10.95 1.44
C ALA A 189 -7.27 11.45 0.70
N LEU A 190 -8.45 11.41 1.34
CA LEU A 190 -9.72 11.83 0.74
C LEU A 190 -9.77 13.33 0.41
N GLU A 191 -8.89 14.15 0.98
CA GLU A 191 -8.74 15.57 0.61
C GLU A 191 -8.33 15.74 -0.87
N ASN A 192 -7.66 14.74 -1.45
CA ASN A 192 -7.29 14.70 -2.86
C ASN A 192 -7.76 13.38 -3.49
N ILE A 193 -8.80 13.45 -4.33
CA ILE A 193 -9.46 12.27 -4.90
C ILE A 193 -8.50 11.38 -5.69
N ASP A 194 -7.58 11.95 -6.48
CA ASP A 194 -6.62 11.16 -7.25
C ASP A 194 -5.68 10.37 -6.33
N THR A 195 -5.23 11.02 -5.25
CA THR A 195 -4.39 10.39 -4.21
C THR A 195 -5.16 9.31 -3.47
N PHE A 196 -6.43 9.55 -3.14
CA PHE A 196 -7.31 8.58 -2.51
C PHE A 196 -7.51 7.35 -3.40
N VAL A 197 -7.90 7.55 -4.66
CA VAL A 197 -8.13 6.47 -5.63
C VAL A 197 -6.86 5.63 -5.77
N LYS A 198 -5.71 6.27 -5.99
CA LYS A 198 -4.43 5.58 -6.08
C LYS A 198 -4.15 4.73 -4.84
N ARG A 199 -4.28 5.31 -3.63
CA ARG A 199 -4.05 4.61 -2.37
C ARG A 199 -4.98 3.41 -2.18
N VAL A 200 -6.26 3.54 -2.54
CA VAL A 200 -7.23 2.43 -2.50
C VAL A 200 -6.87 1.34 -3.49
N THR A 201 -6.56 1.70 -4.74
CA THR A 201 -6.17 0.72 -5.77
C THR A 201 -4.87 -0.02 -5.43
N GLU A 202 -3.95 0.63 -4.72
CA GLU A 202 -2.67 0.07 -4.29
C GLU A 202 -2.74 -0.57 -2.88
N SER A 203 -3.92 -0.66 -2.26
CA SER A 203 -4.10 -1.13 -0.87
C SER A 203 -3.56 -2.54 -0.62
N ASN A 204 -3.69 -3.46 -1.59
CA ASN A 204 -3.12 -4.80 -1.47
C ASN A 204 -1.60 -4.79 -1.33
N LYS A 205 -0.92 -3.89 -2.06
CA LYS A 205 0.54 -3.71 -1.95
C LYS A 205 0.88 -3.13 -0.59
N LEU A 206 0.18 -2.08 -0.17
CA LEU A 206 0.33 -1.49 1.18
C LEU A 206 0.21 -2.56 2.28
N PHE A 207 -0.81 -3.42 2.22
CA PHE A 207 -1.00 -4.49 3.21
C PHE A 207 0.13 -5.53 3.17
N SER A 208 0.66 -5.83 1.98
CA SER A 208 1.82 -6.71 1.83
C SER A 208 3.07 -6.10 2.48
N ASP A 209 3.34 -4.83 2.21
CA ASP A 209 4.52 -4.12 2.71
C ASP A 209 4.47 -3.99 4.26
N ILE A 210 3.28 -3.74 4.83
CA ILE A 210 3.05 -3.78 6.29
C ILE A 210 3.37 -5.18 6.85
N ARG A 211 2.87 -6.24 6.21
CA ARG A 211 3.10 -7.62 6.68
C ARG A 211 4.57 -7.97 6.70
N GLN A 212 5.29 -7.64 5.63
CA GLN A 212 6.73 -7.89 5.53
C GLN A 212 7.48 -7.18 6.64
N MET A 213 7.20 -5.90 6.87
CA MET A 213 7.87 -5.15 7.92
C MET A 213 7.55 -5.70 9.33
N ASN A 214 6.31 -6.12 9.57
CA ASN A 214 5.93 -6.73 10.84
C ASN A 214 6.67 -8.05 11.08
N VAL A 215 6.79 -8.89 10.05
CA VAL A 215 7.54 -10.16 10.09
C VAL A 215 9.03 -9.91 10.35
N PHE A 216 9.60 -8.88 9.73
CA PHE A 216 10.99 -8.49 9.95
C PHE A 216 11.26 -8.04 11.39
N LEU A 217 10.36 -7.22 11.96
CA LEU A 217 10.59 -6.56 13.24
C LEU A 217 10.25 -7.41 14.47
N PHE A 218 9.25 -8.29 14.40
CA PHE A 218 8.63 -8.87 15.59
C PHE A 218 8.63 -10.40 15.60
N ASP A 219 8.48 -10.99 16.79
CA ASP A 219 8.27 -12.43 16.95
C ASP A 219 6.92 -12.87 16.35
N THR A 220 6.75 -14.19 16.14
CA THR A 220 5.56 -14.76 15.49
C THR A 220 4.25 -14.31 16.12
N ALA A 221 4.13 -14.45 17.44
CA ALA A 221 2.91 -14.08 18.14
C ALA A 221 2.59 -12.58 17.99
N THR A 222 3.61 -11.72 18.00
CA THR A 222 3.42 -10.27 17.92
C THR A 222 3.13 -9.83 16.48
N TYR A 223 3.84 -10.33 15.47
CA TYR A 223 3.57 -9.91 14.09
C TYR A 223 2.20 -10.42 13.60
N GLU A 224 1.75 -11.60 14.02
CA GLU A 224 0.43 -12.12 13.64
C GLU A 224 -0.68 -11.23 14.20
N PHE A 225 -0.55 -10.83 15.48
CA PHE A 225 -1.44 -9.87 16.12
C PHE A 225 -1.45 -8.53 15.40
N LEU A 226 -0.27 -7.95 15.13
CA LEU A 226 -0.12 -6.66 14.45
C LEU A 226 -0.72 -6.69 13.05
N ASN A 227 -0.41 -7.73 12.27
CA ASN A 227 -0.94 -7.89 10.92
C ASN A 227 -2.46 -7.92 10.91
N LYS A 228 -3.07 -8.68 11.83
CA LYS A 228 -4.52 -8.72 11.95
C LYS A 228 -5.08 -7.35 12.32
N ALA A 229 -4.63 -6.78 13.44
CA ALA A 229 -5.17 -5.52 13.97
C ALA A 229 -5.02 -4.34 12.99
N MET A 230 -3.84 -4.19 12.39
CA MET A 230 -3.57 -3.09 11.46
C MET A 230 -4.35 -3.23 10.16
N ILE A 231 -4.38 -4.43 9.57
CA ILE A 231 -5.09 -4.64 8.30
C ILE A 231 -6.59 -4.51 8.49
N ASP A 232 -7.14 -5.03 9.59
CA ASP A 232 -8.56 -4.85 9.92
C ASP A 232 -8.90 -3.36 10.10
N TYR A 233 -8.05 -2.59 10.80
CA TYR A 233 -8.21 -1.14 10.92
C TYR A 233 -8.19 -0.45 9.56
N PHE A 234 -7.16 -0.71 8.73
CA PHE A 234 -7.03 -0.04 7.43
C PHE A 234 -8.15 -0.41 6.46
N ARG A 235 -8.64 -1.66 6.50
CA ARG A 235 -9.79 -2.08 5.69
C ARG A 235 -11.05 -1.34 6.10
N GLU A 236 -11.32 -1.22 7.40
CA GLU A 236 -12.50 -0.50 7.86
C GLU A 236 -12.41 1.02 7.63
N ASP A 237 -11.21 1.61 7.79
CA ASP A 237 -10.97 3.00 7.43
C ASP A 237 -11.15 3.21 5.91
N MET A 238 -10.61 2.32 5.08
CA MET A 238 -10.81 2.34 3.63
C MET A 238 -12.29 2.25 3.26
N LYS A 239 -13.03 1.27 3.80
CA LYS A 239 -14.47 1.12 3.56
C LYS A 239 -15.26 2.37 3.94
N THR A 240 -14.99 2.89 5.14
CA THR A 240 -15.65 4.10 5.66
C THR A 240 -15.43 5.29 4.73
N ASN A 241 -14.22 5.48 4.22
CA ASN A 241 -13.91 6.62 3.36
C ASN A 241 -14.36 6.41 1.91
N ILE A 242 -14.44 5.17 1.40
CA ILE A 242 -15.12 4.88 0.12
C ILE A 242 -16.60 5.26 0.22
N MET A 243 -17.29 4.85 1.29
CA MET A 243 -18.70 5.22 1.51
C MET A 243 -18.89 6.74 1.61
N ARG A 244 -18.00 7.45 2.32
CA ARG A 244 -18.01 8.92 2.36
C ARG A 244 -17.81 9.55 0.98
N LEU A 245 -16.93 8.98 0.15
CA LEU A 245 -16.73 9.44 -1.21
C LEU A 245 -17.97 9.22 -2.06
N MET A 246 -18.65 8.08 -1.91
CA MET A 246 -19.93 7.81 -2.58
C MET A 246 -20.98 8.87 -2.22
N ASP A 247 -21.16 9.17 -0.93
CA ASP A 247 -22.07 10.22 -0.47
C ASP A 247 -21.74 11.59 -1.11
N LEU A 248 -20.45 11.91 -1.23
CA LEU A 248 -20.00 13.15 -1.88
C LEU A 248 -20.32 13.17 -3.38
N ILE A 249 -20.10 12.05 -4.07
CA ILE A 249 -20.40 11.87 -5.50
C ILE A 249 -21.91 12.03 -5.74
N GLU A 250 -22.74 11.37 -4.94
CA GLU A 250 -24.21 11.44 -5.07
C GLU A 250 -24.77 12.85 -4.86
N ARG A 251 -24.17 13.62 -3.94
CA ARG A 251 -24.57 15.01 -3.66
C ARG A 251 -24.17 15.98 -4.76
N ARG A 252 -22.93 15.88 -5.27
CA ARG A 252 -22.40 16.81 -6.28
C ARG A 252 -22.84 16.46 -7.69
N ARG A 253 -23.11 15.18 -7.96
CA ARG A 253 -23.52 14.62 -9.26
C ARG A 253 -22.62 15.03 -10.42
N ASN A 254 -21.30 15.12 -10.21
CA ASN A 254 -20.38 15.47 -11.27
C ASN A 254 -20.19 14.25 -12.20
N LEU A 255 -20.42 14.43 -13.51
CA LEU A 255 -20.33 13.34 -14.48
C LEU A 255 -18.94 12.69 -14.49
N HIS A 256 -17.86 13.45 -14.26
CA HIS A 256 -16.50 12.93 -14.23
C HIS A 256 -16.23 11.90 -13.12
N ASP A 257 -17.09 11.84 -12.11
CA ASP A 257 -16.97 10.89 -11.01
C ASP A 257 -17.17 9.44 -11.46
N ILE A 258 -17.75 9.23 -12.64
CA ILE A 258 -17.91 7.89 -13.21
C ILE A 258 -16.57 7.17 -13.33
N PHE A 259 -15.49 7.89 -13.67
CA PHE A 259 -14.15 7.31 -13.77
C PHE A 259 -13.60 6.90 -12.40
N VAL A 260 -13.91 7.67 -11.36
CA VAL A 260 -13.54 7.34 -9.97
C VAL A 260 -14.27 6.08 -9.52
N VAL A 261 -15.58 6.00 -9.79
CA VAL A 261 -16.40 4.83 -9.45
C VAL A 261 -15.89 3.57 -10.15
N ILE A 262 -15.58 3.66 -11.45
CA ILE A 262 -15.01 2.54 -12.22
C ILE A 262 -13.66 2.11 -11.65
N ALA A 263 -12.76 3.07 -11.37
CA ALA A 263 -11.42 2.77 -10.86
C ALA A 263 -11.43 2.09 -9.47
N LEU A 264 -12.41 2.41 -8.63
CA LEU A 264 -12.54 1.86 -7.29
C LEU A 264 -13.30 0.52 -7.25
N TYR A 265 -14.00 0.15 -8.33
CA TYR A 265 -14.97 -0.93 -8.32
C TYR A 265 -14.42 -2.27 -7.83
N ASP A 266 -13.31 -2.75 -8.40
CA ASP A 266 -12.80 -4.09 -8.07
C ASP A 266 -12.39 -4.17 -6.58
N VAL A 267 -11.77 -3.11 -6.05
CA VAL A 267 -11.37 -3.04 -4.64
C VAL A 267 -12.59 -2.92 -3.73
N ALA A 268 -13.58 -2.10 -4.11
CA ALA A 268 -14.81 -1.94 -3.37
C ALA A 268 -15.60 -3.25 -3.28
N LYS A 269 -15.74 -3.97 -4.41
CA LYS A 269 -16.38 -5.29 -4.48
C LYS A 269 -15.69 -6.31 -3.59
N ALA A 270 -14.35 -6.35 -3.61
CA ALA A 270 -13.57 -7.24 -2.75
C ALA A 270 -13.71 -6.92 -1.24
N ASN A 271 -14.26 -5.77 -0.89
CA ASN A 271 -14.51 -5.32 0.48
C ASN A 271 -16.01 -5.15 0.78
N ASP A 272 -16.89 -5.80 0.01
CA ASP A 272 -18.35 -5.81 0.20
C ASP A 272 -19.01 -4.42 0.16
N ILE A 273 -18.45 -3.50 -0.64
CA ILE A 273 -19.03 -2.16 -0.86
C ILE A 273 -19.70 -2.12 -2.24
N ASP A 274 -20.98 -1.79 -2.26
CA ASP A 274 -21.75 -1.69 -3.50
C ASP A 274 -21.63 -0.31 -4.16
N LEU A 275 -20.75 -0.19 -5.15
CA LEU A 275 -20.62 1.04 -5.95
C LEU A 275 -21.63 1.15 -7.10
N LEU A 276 -22.37 0.08 -7.42
CA LEU A 276 -23.18 0.03 -8.62
C LEU A 276 -24.36 1.02 -8.57
N GLY A 277 -24.88 1.32 -7.38
CA GLY A 277 -25.92 2.35 -7.20
C GLY A 277 -25.46 3.75 -7.60
N CYS A 278 -24.27 4.18 -7.16
CA CYS A 278 -23.71 5.46 -7.60
C CYS A 278 -23.43 5.47 -9.11
N MET A 279 -22.96 4.34 -9.65
CA MET A 279 -22.72 4.19 -11.09
C MET A 279 -24.02 4.34 -11.89
N ASP A 280 -25.11 3.69 -11.45
CA ASP A 280 -26.44 3.80 -12.08
C ASP A 280 -26.94 5.25 -12.07
N SER A 281 -26.83 5.94 -10.93
CA SER A 281 -27.20 7.36 -10.84
C SER A 281 -26.39 8.23 -11.79
N LEU A 282 -25.09 8.00 -11.94
CA LEU A 282 -24.22 8.76 -12.85
C LEU A 282 -24.53 8.44 -14.31
N ILE A 283 -24.77 7.17 -14.67
CA ILE A 283 -25.17 6.77 -16.03
C ILE A 283 -26.50 7.43 -16.42
N HIS A 284 -27.50 7.40 -15.54
CA HIS A 284 -28.76 8.10 -15.78
C HIS A 284 -28.55 9.61 -15.92
N HIS A 285 -27.67 10.21 -15.11
CA HIS A 285 -27.34 11.63 -15.23
C HIS A 285 -26.65 11.95 -16.56
N ILE A 286 -25.73 11.10 -17.04
CA ILE A 286 -25.10 11.24 -18.36
C ILE A 286 -26.15 11.20 -19.46
N ILE A 287 -27.07 10.23 -19.42
CA ILE A 287 -28.15 10.08 -20.42
C ILE A 287 -29.05 11.33 -20.42
N SER A 288 -29.49 11.80 -19.24
CA SER A 288 -30.31 13.01 -19.12
C SER A 288 -29.57 14.24 -19.63
N TYR A 289 -28.31 14.41 -19.22
CA TYR A 289 -27.48 15.54 -19.63
C TYR A 289 -27.32 15.59 -21.14
N ILE A 290 -27.03 14.45 -21.80
CA ILE A 290 -27.02 14.36 -23.27
C ILE A 290 -28.38 14.78 -23.84
N GLY A 291 -29.49 14.31 -23.25
CA GLY A 291 -30.85 14.67 -23.64
C GLY A 291 -31.14 16.17 -23.58
N ASP A 292 -30.61 16.87 -22.57
CA ASP A 292 -30.97 18.27 -22.25
C ASP A 292 -30.10 19.32 -22.98
N ILE A 293 -29.00 18.92 -23.63
CA ILE A 293 -28.13 19.87 -24.38
C ILE A 293 -28.90 20.48 -25.55
N ASN A 294 -29.19 21.78 -25.55
CA ASN A 294 -30.08 22.37 -26.57
C ASN A 294 -29.36 23.11 -27.70
N GLN A 295 -28.05 23.31 -27.62
CA GLN A 295 -27.31 24.11 -28.61
C GLN A 295 -25.95 23.51 -28.94
N ILE A 296 -25.54 23.70 -30.19
CA ILE A 296 -24.18 23.49 -30.67
C ILE A 296 -23.36 24.70 -30.21
N ASP A 297 -22.23 24.48 -29.53
CA ASP A 297 -21.30 25.56 -29.23
C ASP A 297 -20.69 26.12 -30.53
N LYS A 298 -20.77 27.45 -30.70
CA LYS A 298 -20.36 28.19 -31.91
C LYS A 298 -18.85 28.12 -32.21
N LYS A 299 -18.01 27.66 -31.28
CA LYS A 299 -16.55 27.50 -31.47
C LYS A 299 -16.09 26.05 -31.71
N TYR A 300 -17.01 25.11 -31.94
CA TYR A 300 -16.75 23.67 -32.03
C TYR A 300 -16.35 23.00 -30.68
N GLU A 301 -16.98 23.37 -29.57
CA GLU A 301 -16.80 22.69 -28.25
C GLU A 301 -17.65 21.41 -28.08
N VAL A 302 -18.44 21.05 -29.09
CA VAL A 302 -19.39 19.92 -29.09
C VAL A 302 -18.71 18.54 -29.06
N GLU A 303 -17.39 18.46 -29.21
CA GLU A 303 -16.63 17.23 -28.98
C GLU A 303 -16.53 16.86 -27.50
N ASN A 304 -16.60 17.80 -26.55
CA ASN A 304 -16.24 17.49 -25.16
C ASN A 304 -17.12 16.40 -24.54
N PHE A 305 -18.44 16.40 -24.81
CA PHE A 305 -19.33 15.35 -24.30
C PHE A 305 -19.26 14.06 -25.14
N VAL A 306 -18.98 14.14 -26.45
CA VAL A 306 -18.74 12.95 -27.30
C VAL A 306 -17.47 12.25 -26.85
N VAL A 307 -16.37 13.00 -26.71
CA VAL A 307 -15.09 12.60 -26.14
C VAL A 307 -15.28 11.97 -24.77
N PHE A 308 -15.98 12.67 -23.88
CA PHE A 308 -16.26 12.20 -22.53
C PHE A 308 -17.05 10.88 -22.55
N THR A 309 -18.18 10.82 -23.25
CA THR A 309 -19.05 9.63 -23.28
C THR A 309 -18.33 8.43 -23.89
N THR A 310 -17.58 8.64 -24.98
CA THR A 310 -16.72 7.61 -25.57
C THR A 310 -15.66 7.12 -24.57
N LYS A 311 -14.99 8.02 -23.84
CA LYS A 311 -14.04 7.62 -22.78
C LYS A 311 -14.70 6.82 -21.67
N VAL A 312 -15.90 7.20 -21.23
CA VAL A 312 -16.68 6.45 -20.23
C VAL A 312 -16.94 5.03 -20.72
N VAL A 313 -17.46 4.88 -21.94
CA VAL A 313 -17.71 3.58 -22.56
C VAL A 313 -16.44 2.73 -22.61
N GLN A 314 -15.31 3.33 -22.99
CA GLN A 314 -14.01 2.65 -23.08
C GLN A 314 -13.39 2.30 -21.71
N SER A 315 -13.79 2.99 -20.64
CA SER A 315 -13.24 2.76 -19.29
C SER A 315 -13.90 1.60 -18.57
N PHE A 316 -15.10 1.19 -18.98
CA PHE A 316 -15.78 0.06 -18.38
C PHE A 316 -15.00 -1.24 -18.61
N ASN A 317 -14.69 -1.94 -17.51
CA ASN A 317 -14.14 -3.29 -17.59
C ASN A 317 -15.30 -4.31 -17.76
N PRO A 318 -15.05 -5.51 -18.33
CA PRO A 318 -16.11 -6.50 -18.56
C PRO A 318 -16.82 -6.97 -17.28
N GLN A 319 -16.13 -7.02 -16.14
CA GLN A 319 -16.73 -7.49 -14.89
C GLN A 319 -17.72 -6.47 -14.32
N VAL A 320 -17.32 -5.19 -14.24
CA VAL A 320 -18.16 -4.06 -13.82
C VAL A 320 -19.45 -4.04 -14.63
N MET A 321 -19.33 -4.20 -15.96
CA MET A 321 -20.47 -4.17 -16.87
C MET A 321 -21.43 -5.33 -16.66
N GLN A 322 -20.89 -6.55 -16.49
CA GLN A 322 -21.71 -7.72 -16.21
C GLN A 322 -22.52 -7.53 -14.93
N ASP A 323 -21.85 -7.21 -13.83
CA ASP A 323 -22.49 -6.99 -12.53
C ASP A 323 -23.53 -5.85 -12.57
N TYR A 324 -23.20 -4.76 -13.27
CA TYR A 324 -24.13 -3.66 -13.46
C TYR A 324 -25.39 -4.08 -14.21
N ILE A 325 -25.24 -4.85 -15.28
CA ILE A 325 -26.38 -5.29 -16.10
C ILE A 325 -27.25 -6.27 -15.35
N GLU A 326 -26.64 -7.21 -14.62
CA GLU A 326 -27.37 -8.15 -13.78
C GLU A 326 -28.25 -7.42 -12.75
N LYS A 327 -27.78 -6.29 -12.20
CA LYS A 327 -28.48 -5.55 -11.15
C LYS A 327 -29.43 -4.45 -11.67
N TYR A 328 -28.99 -3.66 -12.64
CA TYR A 328 -29.65 -2.44 -13.12
C TYR A 328 -30.03 -2.48 -14.60
N GLY A 329 -29.67 -3.53 -15.34
CA GLY A 329 -29.94 -3.65 -16.78
C GLY A 329 -31.43 -3.51 -17.12
N ALA A 330 -32.31 -4.06 -16.27
CA ALA A 330 -33.76 -3.94 -16.44
C ALA A 330 -34.27 -2.48 -16.46
N ASN A 331 -33.71 -1.59 -15.61
CA ASN A 331 -34.09 -0.17 -15.56
C ASN A 331 -33.80 0.54 -16.88
N LEU A 332 -32.70 0.13 -17.54
CA LEU A 332 -32.30 0.63 -18.83
C LEU A 332 -32.79 -0.23 -20.00
N LYS A 333 -33.56 -1.30 -19.76
CA LYS A 333 -33.99 -2.26 -20.80
C LYS A 333 -32.82 -2.83 -21.59
N VAL A 334 -31.71 -3.15 -20.92
CA VAL A 334 -30.51 -3.76 -21.48
C VAL A 334 -30.24 -5.09 -20.77
N LYS A 335 -29.81 -6.10 -21.53
CA LYS A 335 -29.54 -7.47 -21.09
C LYS A 335 -28.09 -7.87 -21.25
N GLU A 336 -27.35 -7.18 -22.12
CA GLU A 336 -25.95 -7.49 -22.43
C GLU A 336 -25.09 -6.22 -22.48
N GLN A 337 -23.78 -6.40 -22.31
CA GLN A 337 -22.79 -5.30 -22.26
C GLN A 337 -22.86 -4.42 -23.50
N ASN A 338 -22.97 -5.06 -24.66
CA ASN A 338 -23.08 -4.39 -25.94
C ASN A 338 -24.35 -3.53 -26.05
N GLU A 339 -25.45 -3.94 -25.43
CA GLU A 339 -26.72 -3.19 -25.48
C GLU A 339 -26.64 -1.91 -24.64
N LEU A 340 -25.94 -1.92 -23.50
CA LEU A 340 -25.71 -0.71 -22.69
C LEU A 340 -24.82 0.30 -23.43
N VAL A 341 -23.72 -0.21 -24.02
CA VAL A 341 -22.84 0.60 -24.86
C VAL A 341 -23.62 1.20 -26.04
N ASP A 342 -24.40 0.38 -26.74
CA ASP A 342 -25.23 0.85 -27.85
C ASP A 342 -26.27 1.87 -27.40
N LYS A 343 -26.88 1.69 -26.23
CA LYS A 343 -27.86 2.64 -25.70
C LYS A 343 -27.24 4.02 -25.44
N LEU A 344 -26.06 4.06 -24.82
CA LEU A 344 -25.34 5.32 -24.57
C LEU A 344 -24.92 5.99 -25.89
N LEU A 345 -24.28 5.24 -26.78
CA LEU A 345 -23.79 5.77 -28.05
C LEU A 345 -24.93 6.14 -29.01
N LEU A 346 -26.07 5.43 -28.99
CA LEU A 346 -27.23 5.75 -29.81
C LEU A 346 -27.92 7.01 -29.31
N THR A 347 -28.05 7.18 -27.99
CA THR A 347 -28.58 8.41 -27.38
C THR A 347 -27.73 9.60 -27.80
N LEU A 348 -26.41 9.47 -27.69
CA LEU A 348 -25.44 10.45 -28.14
C LEU A 348 -25.57 10.77 -29.63
N TYR A 349 -25.62 9.73 -30.46
CA TYR A 349 -25.74 9.83 -31.92
C TYR A 349 -27.04 10.53 -32.35
N MET A 350 -28.17 10.18 -31.75
CA MET A 350 -29.45 10.84 -32.05
C MET A 350 -29.42 12.30 -31.65
N LYS A 351 -28.75 12.62 -30.53
CA LYS A 351 -28.62 13.98 -30.06
C LYS A 351 -27.78 14.85 -31.00
N ILE A 352 -26.61 14.39 -31.44
CA ILE A 352 -25.79 15.14 -32.39
C ILE A 352 -26.55 15.35 -33.72
N LYS A 353 -27.32 14.35 -34.20
CA LYS A 353 -28.16 14.51 -35.39
C LYS A 353 -29.21 15.59 -35.19
N HIS A 354 -29.91 15.59 -34.05
CA HIS A 354 -30.92 16.60 -33.75
C HIS A 354 -30.32 18.02 -33.66
N LEU A 355 -29.20 18.16 -32.95
CA LEU A 355 -28.50 19.43 -32.80
C LEU A 355 -28.08 20.01 -34.16
N SER A 356 -27.70 19.15 -35.10
CA SER A 356 -27.24 19.56 -36.43
C SER A 356 -28.32 20.11 -37.36
N VAL A 357 -29.61 19.96 -37.01
CA VAL A 357 -30.74 20.32 -37.90
C VAL A 357 -30.79 21.82 -38.19
N ASN A 358 -30.36 22.66 -37.25
CA ASN A 358 -30.41 24.12 -37.37
C ASN A 358 -29.18 24.73 -38.06
N GLU A 359 -28.23 23.91 -38.49
CA GLU A 359 -27.01 24.34 -39.17
C GLU A 359 -27.18 24.45 -40.68
N SER A 360 -26.32 25.25 -41.32
CA SER A 360 -26.22 25.26 -42.78
C SER A 360 -25.83 23.87 -43.30
N ALA A 361 -26.18 23.52 -44.55
CA ALA A 361 -25.95 22.18 -45.09
C ALA A 361 -24.48 21.73 -44.97
N LEU A 362 -23.54 22.62 -45.32
CA LEU A 362 -22.10 22.38 -45.22
C LEU A 362 -21.64 22.21 -43.76
N ASN A 363 -22.02 23.13 -42.86
CA ASN A 363 -21.67 23.06 -41.44
C ASN A 363 -22.21 21.79 -40.79
N ARG A 364 -23.47 21.45 -41.09
CA ARG A 364 -24.15 20.25 -40.61
C ARG A 364 -23.37 19.00 -41.00
N ASN A 365 -22.98 18.88 -42.27
CA ASN A 365 -22.28 17.70 -42.75
C ASN A 365 -20.89 17.55 -42.12
N VAL A 366 -20.14 18.65 -41.96
CA VAL A 366 -18.83 18.61 -41.29
C VAL A 366 -18.96 18.31 -39.79
N TYR A 367 -19.94 18.93 -39.13
CA TYR A 367 -20.25 18.67 -37.73
C TYR A 367 -20.58 17.19 -37.47
N LEU A 368 -21.46 16.60 -38.28
CA LEU A 368 -21.81 15.18 -38.17
C LEU A 368 -20.63 14.28 -38.49
N LEU A 369 -19.85 14.62 -39.50
CA LEU A 369 -18.63 13.89 -39.86
C LEU A 369 -17.63 13.82 -38.70
N ASN A 370 -17.38 14.93 -38.00
CA ASN A 370 -16.45 14.97 -36.87
C ASN A 370 -16.92 14.10 -35.71
N ASN A 371 -18.15 14.31 -35.25
CA ASN A 371 -18.67 13.62 -34.07
C ASN A 371 -18.87 12.12 -34.31
N ILE A 372 -19.37 11.72 -35.50
CA ILE A 372 -19.56 10.30 -35.83
C ILE A 372 -18.22 9.58 -35.99
N ASN A 373 -17.22 10.20 -36.62
CA ASN A 373 -15.87 9.61 -36.68
C ASN A 373 -15.28 9.40 -35.29
N TYR A 374 -15.56 10.29 -34.33
CA TYR A 374 -15.12 10.08 -32.95
C TYR A 374 -15.79 8.86 -32.30
N ILE A 375 -17.11 8.71 -32.49
CA ILE A 375 -17.85 7.54 -31.98
C ILE A 375 -17.34 6.24 -32.64
N MET A 376 -17.02 6.29 -33.94
CA MET A 376 -16.47 5.16 -34.70
C MET A 376 -15.14 4.61 -34.15
N LYS A 377 -14.35 5.44 -33.45
CA LYS A 377 -13.16 4.96 -32.73
C LYS A 377 -13.48 3.94 -31.64
N THR A 378 -14.74 3.88 -31.20
CA THR A 378 -15.22 2.94 -30.18
C THR A 378 -15.92 1.74 -30.82
N LYS A 379 -16.81 1.98 -31.79
CA LYS A 379 -17.60 0.93 -32.44
C LYS A 379 -17.98 1.33 -33.86
N ASN A 380 -17.81 0.41 -34.82
CA ASN A 380 -18.13 0.66 -36.23
C ASN A 380 -19.65 0.69 -36.52
N SER A 381 -20.46 0.11 -35.63
CA SER A 381 -21.91 0.10 -35.71
C SER A 381 -22.54 0.40 -34.34
N ILE A 382 -23.74 0.97 -34.32
CA ILE A 382 -24.54 1.20 -33.11
C ILE A 382 -25.94 0.67 -33.36
N GLY A 383 -26.34 -0.40 -32.68
CA GLY A 383 -27.53 -1.17 -33.06
C GLY A 383 -27.45 -1.57 -34.54
N ASP A 384 -28.51 -1.30 -35.31
CA ASP A 384 -28.56 -1.61 -36.75
C ASP A 384 -27.90 -0.56 -37.65
N LYS A 385 -27.30 0.50 -37.09
CA LYS A 385 -26.72 1.61 -37.85
C LYS A 385 -25.25 1.35 -38.15
N MET A 386 -24.89 1.29 -39.43
CA MET A 386 -23.50 1.30 -39.89
C MET A 386 -22.98 2.73 -39.96
N LEU A 387 -22.11 3.11 -39.02
CA LEU A 387 -21.59 4.48 -38.95
C LEU A 387 -20.68 4.83 -40.14
N PHE A 388 -20.01 3.82 -40.71
CA PHE A 388 -19.18 3.99 -41.89
C PHE A 388 -19.97 4.55 -43.08
N ASP A 389 -21.19 4.06 -43.31
CA ASP A 389 -22.03 4.50 -44.43
C ASP A 389 -22.50 5.94 -44.26
N ASP A 390 -22.84 6.33 -43.03
CA ASP A 390 -23.14 7.71 -42.65
C ASP A 390 -21.93 8.63 -42.95
N VAL A 391 -20.72 8.22 -42.53
CA VAL A 391 -19.48 8.97 -42.80
C VAL A 391 -19.23 9.13 -44.31
N GLN A 392 -19.41 8.07 -45.10
CA GLN A 392 -19.27 8.17 -46.56
C GLN A 392 -20.31 9.11 -47.17
N THR A 393 -21.53 9.11 -46.65
CA THR A 393 -22.62 9.98 -47.09
C THR A 393 -22.32 11.45 -46.80
N PHE A 394 -21.95 11.79 -45.56
CA PHE A 394 -21.61 13.17 -45.20
C PHE A 394 -20.40 13.69 -45.96
N LYS A 395 -19.38 12.84 -46.15
CA LYS A 395 -18.20 13.15 -46.98
C LYS A 395 -18.59 13.53 -48.41
N LYS A 396 -19.49 12.77 -49.04
CA LYS A 396 -19.99 13.08 -50.40
C LYS A 396 -20.84 14.35 -50.41
N ASN A 397 -21.69 14.54 -49.41
CA ASN A 397 -22.57 15.71 -49.33
C ASN A 397 -21.77 17.02 -49.20
N ILE A 398 -20.69 17.05 -48.41
CA ILE A 398 -19.77 18.21 -48.34
C ILE A 398 -19.31 18.63 -49.74
N ILE A 399 -18.85 17.66 -50.55
CA ILE A 399 -18.36 17.93 -51.91
C ILE A 399 -19.50 18.40 -52.81
N ASN A 400 -20.69 17.80 -52.70
CA ASN A 400 -21.85 18.16 -53.51
C ASN A 400 -22.39 19.56 -53.15
N ASP A 401 -22.40 19.92 -51.87
CA ASP A 401 -22.79 21.24 -51.39
C ASP A 401 -21.85 22.31 -51.98
N LEU A 402 -20.53 22.09 -51.90
CA LEU A 402 -19.52 22.99 -52.47
C LEU A 402 -19.62 23.10 -53.99
N LYS A 403 -19.86 21.98 -54.69
CA LYS A 403 -20.11 22.01 -56.15
C LYS A 403 -21.35 22.83 -56.49
N SER A 404 -22.44 22.61 -55.76
CA SER A 404 -23.71 23.31 -55.98
C SER A 404 -23.60 24.80 -55.67
N GLU A 405 -22.85 25.17 -54.64
CA GLU A 405 -22.56 26.56 -54.30
C GLU A 405 -21.65 27.21 -55.33
N SER A 406 -20.59 26.53 -55.77
CA SER A 406 -19.67 27.03 -56.79
C SER A 406 -20.37 27.36 -58.11
N ALA A 407 -21.39 26.57 -58.48
CA ALA A 407 -22.17 26.77 -59.71
C ALA A 407 -23.04 28.04 -59.70
N ARG A 408 -23.17 28.73 -58.56
CA ARG A 408 -23.89 30.00 -58.44
C ARG A 408 -23.03 31.21 -58.83
N TYR A 409 -21.72 31.02 -58.97
CA TYR A 409 -20.76 32.08 -59.30
C TYR A 409 -20.38 31.99 -60.78
N ASN A 410 -21.12 32.73 -61.63
CA ASN A 410 -20.99 32.66 -63.09
C ASN A 410 -19.98 33.65 -63.69
N ASP A 411 -19.67 34.75 -63.00
CA ASP A 411 -18.84 35.83 -63.55
C ASP A 411 -17.52 36.01 -62.79
N ASN A 412 -17.56 35.92 -61.46
CA ASN A 412 -16.38 36.03 -60.60
C ASN A 412 -16.50 35.03 -59.43
N CYS A 413 -15.49 34.19 -59.22
CA CYS A 413 -15.48 33.16 -58.19
C CYS A 413 -14.60 33.46 -56.97
N THR A 414 -13.97 34.65 -56.90
CA THR A 414 -13.08 35.08 -55.81
C THR A 414 -13.73 34.95 -54.43
N LEU A 415 -15.00 35.37 -54.29
CA LEU A 415 -15.71 35.30 -53.01
C LEU A 415 -15.93 33.86 -52.55
N PHE A 416 -16.32 32.96 -53.46
CA PHE A 416 -16.51 31.54 -53.16
C PHE A 416 -15.21 30.88 -52.68
N ILE A 417 -14.10 31.13 -53.40
CA ILE A 417 -12.80 30.56 -53.08
C ILE A 417 -12.31 31.05 -51.70
N ASN A 418 -12.39 32.36 -51.45
CA ASN A 418 -12.01 32.95 -50.17
C ASN A 418 -12.86 32.42 -49.00
N ASN A 419 -14.17 32.30 -49.19
CA ASN A 419 -15.07 31.75 -48.18
C ASN A 419 -14.78 30.26 -47.91
N THR A 420 -14.49 29.49 -48.95
CA THR A 420 -14.17 28.06 -48.83
C THR A 420 -12.86 27.85 -48.07
N ILE A 421 -11.80 28.60 -48.41
CA ILE A 421 -10.54 28.56 -47.68
C ILE A 421 -10.78 29.00 -46.23
N GLY A 422 -11.45 30.13 -46.02
CA GLY A 422 -11.77 30.64 -44.68
C GLY A 422 -12.57 29.64 -43.84
N PHE A 423 -13.47 28.87 -44.44
CA PHE A 423 -14.23 27.81 -43.79
C PHE A 423 -13.33 26.66 -43.32
N PHE A 424 -12.50 26.11 -44.22
CA PHE A 424 -11.61 24.99 -43.88
C PHE A 424 -10.44 25.39 -42.98
N SER A 425 -9.97 26.63 -43.05
CA SER A 425 -8.97 27.15 -42.09
C SER A 425 -9.51 27.27 -40.66
N ARG A 426 -10.84 27.36 -40.49
CA ARG A 426 -11.49 27.52 -39.17
C ARG A 426 -12.16 26.24 -38.67
N THR A 427 -12.23 25.20 -39.51
CA THR A 427 -13.02 24.00 -39.23
C THR A 427 -12.13 22.78 -39.25
N LYS A 428 -12.17 21.98 -38.19
CA LYS A 428 -11.43 20.71 -38.12
C LYS A 428 -12.17 19.65 -38.93
N VAL A 429 -11.44 18.87 -39.72
CA VAL A 429 -11.91 17.68 -40.43
C VAL A 429 -11.02 16.50 -40.03
N PRO A 430 -11.55 15.29 -39.80
CA PRO A 430 -10.78 14.15 -39.30
C PRO A 430 -9.79 13.68 -40.37
N SER A 431 -8.57 13.35 -39.96
CA SER A 431 -7.44 12.99 -40.83
C SER A 431 -7.80 11.91 -41.86
N GLU A 432 -8.61 10.93 -41.47
CA GLU A 432 -9.04 9.79 -42.27
C GLU A 432 -9.89 10.20 -43.48
N THR A 433 -10.53 11.38 -43.43
CA THR A 433 -11.41 11.90 -44.48
C THR A 433 -10.93 13.21 -45.09
N ARG A 434 -9.98 13.88 -44.42
CA ARG A 434 -9.47 15.20 -44.78
C ARG A 434 -8.86 15.24 -46.17
N ASN A 435 -7.91 14.36 -46.48
CA ASN A 435 -7.21 14.37 -47.77
C ASN A 435 -8.19 14.19 -48.93
N TYR A 436 -9.18 13.30 -48.77
CA TYR A 436 -10.20 13.10 -49.78
C TYR A 436 -11.05 14.37 -50.01
N ILE A 437 -11.47 15.04 -48.93
CA ILE A 437 -12.27 16.27 -49.04
C ILE A 437 -11.43 17.38 -49.68
N LEU A 438 -10.22 17.64 -49.18
CA LEU A 438 -9.35 18.70 -49.67
C LEU A 438 -8.92 18.49 -51.14
N GLU A 439 -8.62 17.25 -51.55
CA GLU A 439 -8.36 16.95 -52.96
C GLU A 439 -9.54 17.26 -53.88
N ASN A 440 -10.77 17.01 -53.42
CA ASN A 440 -11.96 17.38 -54.17
C ASN A 440 -12.20 18.89 -54.16
N VAL A 441 -11.91 19.59 -53.06
CA VAL A 441 -11.96 21.06 -52.99
C VAL A 441 -10.97 21.67 -53.99
N LYS A 442 -9.71 21.20 -54.02
CA LYS A 442 -8.70 21.63 -54.99
C LYS A 442 -9.19 21.46 -56.43
N LYS A 443 -9.84 20.32 -56.74
CA LYS A 443 -10.44 20.07 -58.06
C LYS A 443 -11.56 21.06 -58.38
N ILE A 444 -12.48 21.30 -57.45
CA ILE A 444 -13.57 22.27 -57.62
C ILE A 444 -13.02 23.67 -57.91
N VAL A 445 -12.04 24.13 -57.12
CA VAL A 445 -11.40 25.44 -57.31
C VAL A 445 -10.74 25.52 -58.69
N LYS A 446 -9.90 24.54 -59.05
CA LYS A 446 -9.21 24.51 -60.35
C LYS A 446 -10.17 24.46 -61.54
N ASP A 447 -11.28 23.75 -61.43
CA ASP A 447 -12.26 23.66 -62.51
C ASP A 447 -13.11 24.93 -62.62
N LEU A 448 -13.37 25.61 -61.50
CA LEU A 448 -14.12 26.86 -61.46
C LEU A 448 -13.29 28.02 -62.03
N THR A 449 -12.00 28.12 -61.69
CA THR A 449 -11.10 29.19 -62.19
C THR A 449 -10.77 29.05 -63.68
N LYS A 450 -10.91 27.86 -64.26
CA LYS A 450 -10.82 27.66 -65.72
C LYS A 450 -12.01 28.24 -66.49
N ARG A 451 -13.15 28.42 -65.82
CA ARG A 451 -14.44 28.76 -66.46
C ARG A 451 -14.93 30.16 -66.08
N THR A 452 -14.33 30.78 -65.07
CA THR A 452 -14.82 31.99 -64.41
C THR A 452 -13.65 32.87 -64.00
N THR A 453 -13.83 34.20 -63.96
CA THR A 453 -12.78 35.13 -63.55
C THR A 453 -12.44 34.95 -62.06
N TYR A 454 -11.15 34.97 -61.73
CA TYR A 454 -10.62 34.93 -60.37
C TYR A 454 -9.52 35.97 -60.22
N ASP A 455 -9.57 36.77 -59.16
CA ASP A 455 -8.70 37.94 -58.96
C ASP A 455 -7.43 37.61 -58.14
N GLY A 456 -7.20 36.34 -57.80
CA GLY A 456 -6.07 35.89 -56.99
C GLY A 456 -5.18 34.86 -57.67
N ASP A 457 -4.20 34.34 -56.92
CA ASP A 457 -3.29 33.28 -57.39
C ASP A 457 -3.85 31.89 -57.05
N VAL A 458 -4.07 31.05 -58.07
CA VAL A 458 -4.59 29.69 -57.92
C VAL A 458 -3.56 28.77 -57.26
N GLU A 459 -2.27 28.96 -57.52
CA GLU A 459 -1.20 28.18 -56.90
C GLU A 459 -1.11 28.47 -55.40
N GLU A 460 -1.28 29.74 -55.00
CA GLU A 460 -1.32 30.13 -53.59
C GLU A 460 -2.50 29.49 -52.85
N VAL A 461 -3.67 29.40 -53.49
CA VAL A 461 -4.85 28.73 -52.93
C VAL A 461 -4.61 27.22 -52.75
N VAL A 462 -4.02 26.57 -53.76
CA VAL A 462 -3.71 25.14 -53.68
C VAL A 462 -2.70 24.88 -52.57
N ARG A 463 -1.64 25.70 -52.46
CA ARG A 463 -0.66 25.59 -51.39
C ARG A 463 -1.29 25.79 -50.01
N LYS A 464 -2.18 26.77 -49.85
CA LYS A 464 -2.92 26.97 -48.58
C LYS A 464 -3.79 25.75 -48.22
N LEU A 465 -4.40 25.09 -49.20
CA LEU A 465 -5.17 23.87 -48.96
C LEU A 465 -4.25 22.67 -48.60
N ASP A 466 -3.05 22.59 -49.19
CA ASP A 466 -2.03 21.60 -48.81
C ASP A 466 -1.53 21.82 -47.37
N GLU A 467 -1.31 23.07 -46.97
CA GLU A 467 -0.88 23.41 -45.61
C GLU A 467 -1.91 23.02 -44.53
N LEU A 468 -3.21 23.03 -44.87
CA LEU A 468 -4.29 22.56 -44.00
C LEU A 468 -4.31 21.04 -43.81
N GLU A 469 -3.62 20.27 -44.65
CA GLU A 469 -3.46 18.81 -44.44
C GLU A 469 -2.56 18.52 -43.23
N LEU A 470 -1.61 19.43 -42.95
CA LEU A 470 -0.52 19.26 -41.97
C LEU A 470 -0.86 19.76 -40.55
N SER A 471 -1.93 20.54 -40.39
CA SER A 471 -2.44 21.06 -39.10
C SER A 471 -3.52 20.16 -38.50
#